data_AF-B1ZY27-F1
#
_entry.id   AF-B1ZY27-F1
#
_cell.length_a   1.000
_cell.length_b   1.000
_cell.length_c   1.000
_cell.angle_alpha   90.00
_cell.angle_beta   90.00
_cell.angle_gamma   90.00
#
_symmetry.space_group_name_H-M   'P 1'
#
loop_
_entity.id
_entity.type
_entity.pdbx_description
1 polymer ?
#
loop_
_entity_poly.entity_id
_entity_poly.type
_entity_poly.pdbx_seq_one_letter_code
_entity_poly.pdbx_strand_id
1 'polypeptide(L)'
;MSTTAPGDAVSLTLHFANGDLLSLPWSRYLGACLTGDQLVISFAEREVEIHGRNLGQVMEAIECSSLTGLRVLPSAYAGLAATAPFVSKLSACPRPRTSK
;
A
#
# COMPACT_ATOMS: atom_id res chain seq x y z
N MET A 1 9.88 -29.80 18.68
CA MET A 1 8.45 -29.45 18.62
C MET A 1 8.39 -27.97 18.29
N SER A 2 8.21 -27.64 17.01
CA SER A 2 8.18 -26.26 16.55
C SER A 2 6.75 -25.74 16.69
N THR A 3 6.53 -24.86 17.67
CA THR A 3 5.25 -24.19 17.84
C THR A 3 5.10 -23.14 16.75
N THR A 4 4.50 -23.53 15.62
CA THR A 4 4.04 -22.57 14.61
C THR A 4 2.93 -21.74 15.24
N ALA A 5 3.22 -20.47 15.50
CA ALA A 5 2.26 -19.48 16.00
C ALA A 5 1.09 -19.33 15.01
N PRO A 6 -0.13 -18.96 15.47
CA PRO A 6 -1.34 -19.03 14.66
C PRO A 6 -1.26 -18.05 13.48
N GLY A 7 -1.16 -18.62 12.27
CA GLY A 7 -1.43 -17.99 10.97
C GLY A 7 -0.81 -16.62 10.73
N ASP A 8 0.33 -16.58 10.02
CA ASP A 8 0.83 -15.38 9.36
C ASP A 8 -0.29 -14.73 8.52
N ALA A 9 -0.99 -13.77 9.10
CA ALA A 9 -1.98 -13.01 8.37
C ALA A 9 -1.23 -12.17 7.33
N VAL A 10 -1.32 -12.56 6.06
CA VAL A 10 -0.68 -11.84 4.96
C VAL A 10 -1.07 -10.37 5.07
N SER A 11 -0.07 -9.50 5.12
CA SER A 11 -0.23 -8.07 5.38
C SER A 11 0.56 -7.25 4.36
N LEU A 12 0.03 -6.08 4.03
CA LEU A 12 0.75 -5.06 3.28
C LEU A 12 1.60 -4.23 4.23
N THR A 13 2.91 -4.20 4.01
CA THR A 13 3.84 -3.38 4.80
C THR A 13 4.20 -2.09 4.06
N LEU A 14 3.94 -0.94 4.66
CA LEU A 14 4.29 0.37 4.12
C LEU A 14 5.56 0.88 4.78
N HIS A 15 6.53 1.29 3.96
CA HIS A 15 7.78 1.92 4.38
C HIS A 15 7.73 3.41 4.03
N PHE A 16 7.58 4.25 5.05
CA PHE A 16 7.52 5.69 4.89
C PHE A 16 8.92 6.30 4.75
N ALA A 17 8.99 7.49 4.14
CA ALA A 17 10.25 8.19 3.91
C ALA A 17 10.97 8.62 5.20
N ASN A 18 10.25 8.75 6.30
CA ASN A 18 10.79 9.07 7.63
C ASN A 18 11.36 7.83 8.37
N GLY A 19 11.29 6.64 7.77
CA GLY A 19 11.73 5.38 8.38
C GLY A 19 10.64 4.62 9.14
N ASP A 20 9.44 5.20 9.29
CA ASP A 20 8.32 4.52 9.94
C ASP A 20 7.82 3.35 9.09
N LEU A 21 7.27 2.36 9.78
CA LEU A 21 6.64 1.18 9.19
C LEU A 21 5.18 1.08 9.64
N LEU A 22 4.30 0.72 8.71
CA LEU A 22 2.91 0.37 9.02
C LEU A 22 2.53 -0.93 8.32
N SER A 23 2.05 -1.90 9.10
CA SER A 23 1.54 -3.16 8.56
C SER A 23 0.02 -3.17 8.57
N LEU A 24 -0.60 -3.55 7.46
CA LEU A 24 -2.03 -3.57 7.25
C LEU A 24 -2.47 -4.96 6.79
N PRO A 25 -3.27 -5.70 7.59
CA PRO A 25 -3.65 -7.06 7.24
C PRO A 25 -4.62 -7.09 6.05
N TRP A 26 -4.34 -7.94 5.05
CA TRP A 26 -5.21 -8.10 3.88
C TRP A 26 -6.62 -8.55 4.25
N SER A 27 -6.79 -9.24 5.38
CA SER A 27 -8.11 -9.60 5.91
C SER A 27 -9.00 -8.40 6.27
N ARG A 28 -8.46 -7.18 6.27
CA ARG A 28 -9.17 -5.92 6.53
C ARG A 28 -9.26 -5.04 5.27
N TYR A 29 -8.81 -5.52 4.11
CA TYR A 29 -8.90 -4.81 2.85
C TYR A 29 -10.36 -4.64 2.41
N LEU A 30 -10.69 -3.46 1.90
CA LEU A 30 -12.03 -3.11 1.43
C LEU A 30 -12.08 -2.80 -0.06
N GLY A 31 -10.99 -2.27 -0.62
CA GLY A 31 -10.94 -1.86 -2.02
C GLY A 31 -9.77 -0.94 -2.32
N ALA A 32 -9.51 -0.72 -3.60
CA ALA A 32 -8.54 0.25 -4.08
C ALA A 32 -9.12 1.05 -5.24
N CYS A 33 -8.71 2.31 -5.39
CA CYS A 33 -9.14 3.20 -6.45
C CYS A 33 -7.95 3.97 -7.02
N LEU A 34 -7.74 3.84 -8.33
CA LEU A 34 -6.71 4.58 -9.06
C LEU A 34 -7.35 5.76 -9.80
N THR A 35 -6.86 6.97 -9.53
CA THR A 35 -7.27 8.20 -10.22
C THR A 35 -6.03 8.96 -10.69
N GLY A 36 -5.70 8.82 -11.98
CA GLY A 36 -4.48 9.39 -12.56
C GLY A 36 -3.22 8.84 -11.87
N ASP A 37 -2.48 9.74 -11.22
CA ASP A 37 -1.22 9.44 -10.51
C ASP A 37 -1.41 9.15 -9.01
N GLN A 38 -2.67 9.01 -8.56
CA GLN A 38 -3.02 8.73 -7.17
C GLN A 38 -3.76 7.39 -7.05
N LEU A 39 -3.25 6.51 -6.18
CA LEU A 39 -3.90 5.27 -5.79
C LEU A 39 -4.28 5.32 -4.32
N VAL A 40 -5.56 5.11 -4.02
CA VAL A 40 -6.09 5.03 -2.66
C VAL A 40 -6.42 3.58 -2.34
N ILE A 41 -5.90 3.06 -1.23
CA ILE A 41 -6.20 1.73 -0.72
C ILE A 41 -6.98 1.87 0.58
N SER A 42 -8.19 1.34 0.62
CA SER A 42 -9.05 1.39 1.80
C SER A 42 -8.96 0.08 2.58
N PHE A 43 -8.61 0.19 3.86
CA PHE A 43 -8.75 -0.85 4.86
C PHE A 43 -9.85 -0.46 5.86
N ALA A 44 -10.31 -1.42 6.68
CA ALA A 44 -11.37 -1.20 7.67
C ALA A 44 -11.14 0.04 8.56
N GLU A 45 -9.90 0.27 8.98
CA GLU A 45 -9.55 1.30 9.97
C GLU A 45 -8.75 2.48 9.38
N ARG A 46 -8.21 2.32 8.17
CA ARG A 46 -7.25 3.25 7.59
C ARG A 46 -7.39 3.33 6.08
N GLU A 47 -7.01 4.47 5.53
CA GLU A 47 -6.84 4.66 4.10
C GLU A 47 -5.38 4.99 3.82
N VAL A 48 -4.84 4.37 2.78
CA VAL A 48 -3.48 4.56 2.30
C VAL A 48 -3.56 5.32 1.01
N GLU A 49 -2.92 6.48 0.96
CA GLU A 49 -2.77 7.27 -0.26
C GLU A 49 -1.37 7.11 -0.80
N ILE A 50 -1.29 6.74 -2.07
CA ILE A 50 -0.06 6.51 -2.82
C ILE A 50 -0.07 7.49 -3.98
N HIS A 51 0.98 8.30 -4.09
CA HIS A 51 1.23 9.08 -5.30
C HIS A 51 2.44 8.54 -6.03
N GLY A 52 2.39 8.59 -7.35
CA GLY A 52 3.41 7.96 -8.16
C GLY A 52 3.09 7.98 -9.63
N ARG A 53 3.78 7.11 -10.36
CA ARG A 53 3.56 6.91 -11.80
C ARG A 53 3.47 5.42 -12.07
N ASN A 54 2.72 5.06 -13.11
CA ASN A 54 2.51 3.66 -13.51
C ASN A 54 1.96 2.81 -12.34
N LEU A 55 1.05 3.38 -11.55
CA LEU A 55 0.47 2.73 -10.37
C LEU A 55 -0.55 1.64 -10.72
N GLY A 56 -0.93 1.48 -11.99
CA GLY A 56 -1.81 0.40 -12.46
C GLY A 56 -1.29 -0.98 -12.08
N GLN A 57 0.02 -1.22 -12.24
CA GLN A 57 0.64 -2.49 -11.83
C GLN A 57 0.59 -2.71 -10.31
N VAL A 58 0.66 -1.63 -9.53
CA VAL A 58 0.52 -1.70 -8.07
C VAL A 58 -0.93 -2.06 -7.71
N MET A 59 -1.91 -1.45 -8.38
CA MET A 59 -3.33 -1.76 -8.20
C MET A 59 -3.63 -3.23 -8.53
N GLU A 60 -3.15 -3.76 -9.65
CA GLU A 60 -3.31 -5.18 -10.01
C GLU A 60 -2.73 -6.12 -8.94
N ALA A 61 -1.56 -5.80 -8.40
CA ALA A 61 -0.93 -6.57 -7.32
C ALA A 61 -1.72 -6.51 -6.00
N ILE A 62 -2.38 -5.38 -5.72
CA ILE A 62 -3.26 -5.19 -4.57
C ILE A 62 -4.54 -6.03 -4.73
N GLU A 63 -5.17 -6.00 -5.90
CA GLU A 63 -6.37 -6.80 -6.18
C GLU A 63 -6.10 -8.31 -6.08
N CYS A 64 -4.91 -8.74 -6.48
CA CYS A 64 -4.45 -10.11 -6.30
C CYS A 64 -4.02 -10.45 -4.86
N SER A 65 -4.02 -9.48 -3.93
CA SER A 65 -3.48 -9.62 -2.56
C SER A 65 -2.05 -10.18 -2.51
N SER A 66 -1.26 -9.95 -3.56
CA SER A 66 0.10 -10.49 -3.72
C SER A 66 1.19 -9.52 -3.29
N LEU A 67 0.82 -8.25 -3.10
CA LEU A 67 1.74 -7.20 -2.68
C LEU A 67 2.05 -7.33 -1.18
N THR A 68 3.31 -7.59 -0.85
CA THR A 68 3.76 -7.73 0.55
C THR A 68 4.28 -6.42 1.14
N GLY A 69 4.74 -5.50 0.29
CA GLY A 69 5.25 -4.22 0.74
C GLY A 69 5.32 -3.13 -0.31
N LEU A 70 5.26 -1.89 0.16
CA LEU A 70 5.41 -0.66 -0.62
C LEU A 70 6.38 0.28 0.09
N ARG A 71 7.21 0.97 -0.69
CA ARG A 71 8.17 1.95 -0.17
C ARG A 71 8.23 3.17 -1.05
N VAL A 72 8.46 4.32 -0.43
CA VAL A 72 8.77 5.55 -1.18
C VAL A 72 10.13 5.40 -1.83
N LEU A 73 10.24 5.73 -3.11
CA LEU A 73 11.50 5.79 -3.83
C LEU A 73 11.96 7.25 -3.98
N PRO A 74 13.28 7.53 -3.90
CA PRO A 74 13.81 8.87 -4.16
C PRO A 74 13.47 9.35 -5.58
N SER A 75 13.33 10.67 -5.76
CA SER A 75 12.97 11.28 -7.04
C SER A 75 13.96 10.97 -8.18
N ALA A 76 15.22 10.68 -7.87
CA ALA A 76 16.22 10.22 -8.84
C ALA A 76 15.78 8.95 -9.61
N TYR A 77 14.90 8.15 -9.03
CA TYR A 77 14.36 6.93 -9.65
C TYR A 77 13.10 7.17 -10.49
N ALA A 78 12.60 8.40 -10.57
CA ALA A 78 11.39 8.71 -11.34
C ALA A 78 11.54 8.42 -12.84
N GLY A 79 12.77 8.38 -13.36
CA GLY A 79 13.06 7.95 -14.74
C GLY A 79 12.76 6.47 -15.00
N LEU A 80 12.76 5.61 -13.97
CA LEU A 80 12.40 4.19 -14.09
C LEU A 80 10.90 3.97 -14.25
N ALA A 81 10.08 5.01 -14.02
CA ALA A 81 8.63 4.93 -14.15
C ALA A 81 8.14 4.51 -15.56
N ALA A 82 9.01 4.64 -16.57
CA ALA A 82 8.72 4.20 -17.94
C ALA A 82 8.57 2.67 -18.07
N THR A 83 9.17 1.90 -17.15
CA THR A 83 9.20 0.43 -17.22
C THR A 83 8.71 -0.25 -15.93
N ALA A 84 8.67 0.47 -14.81
CA ALA A 84 8.26 -0.06 -13.51
C ALA A 84 7.37 0.94 -12.75
N PRO A 85 6.54 0.48 -11.80
CA PRO A 85 5.80 1.39 -10.92
C PRO A 85 6.76 2.22 -10.06
N PHE A 86 6.46 3.51 -9.90
CA PHE A 86 7.25 4.43 -9.09
C PHE A 86 6.37 5.10 -8.05
N VAL A 87 6.68 4.92 -6.77
CA VAL A 87 5.97 5.54 -5.65
C VAL A 87 6.77 6.73 -5.14
N SER A 88 6.25 7.94 -5.34
CA SER A 88 6.88 9.20 -4.94
C SER A 88 6.46 9.65 -3.53
N LYS A 89 5.27 9.24 -3.08
CA LYS A 89 4.73 9.57 -1.76
C LYS A 89 3.81 8.47 -1.26
N LEU A 90 3.89 8.23 0.04
CA LEU A 90 3.01 7.34 0.80
C LEU A 90 2.50 8.07 2.03
N SER A 91 1.20 8.01 2.29
CA SER A 91 0.57 8.48 3.51
C SER A 91 -0.51 7.51 3.95
N ALA A 92 -0.72 7.38 5.27
CA ALA A 92 -1.79 6.57 5.83
C ALA A 92 -2.56 7.37 6.87
N CYS A 93 -3.86 7.53 6.64
CA CYS A 93 -4.75 8.29 7.52
C CYS A 93 -5.75 7.34 8.18
N PRO A 94 -6.16 7.59 9.43
CA PRO A 94 -7.32 6.90 10.00
C PRO A 94 -8.52 7.09 9.09
N ARG A 95 -9.26 6.02 8.81
CA ARG A 95 -10.48 6.13 8.02
C ARG A 95 -11.49 6.96 8.83
N PRO A 96 -12.11 7.99 8.26
CA PRO A 96 -13.13 8.75 8.98
C PRO A 96 -14.22 7.77 9.42
N ARG A 97 -14.48 7.71 10.74
CA ARG A 97 -15.65 6.99 11.25
C ARG A 97 -16.87 7.70 10.70
N THR A 98 -17.46 7.17 9.65
CA THR A 98 -18.81 7.57 9.25
C THR A 98 -19.73 7.10 10.36
N SER A 99 -19.96 7.97 11.36
CA SER A 99 -21.09 7.84 12.27
C SER A 99 -22.34 7.84 11.38
N LYS A 100 -22.99 6.69 11.29
CA LYS A 100 -24.29 6.53 10.64
C LYS A 100 -25.32 6.34 11.73
#